data_AF-A0A1J4QF94-F1
#
_entry.id   AF-A0A1J4QF94-F1
#
_cell.length_a   1.000
_cell.length_b   1.000
_cell.length_c   1.000
_cell.angle_alpha   90.00
_cell.angle_beta   90.00
_cell.angle_gamma   90.00
#
_symmetry.space_group_name_H-M   'P 1'
#
loop_
_entity.id
_entity.type
_entity.pdbx_description
1 polymer ?
#
loop_
_entity_poly.entity_id
_entity_poly.type
_entity_poly.pdbx_seq_one_letter_code
_entity_poly.pdbx_strand_id
1 'polypeptide(L)' 'MTQLNAIRKAANERIYAYNQLVRRQQSHSIEFATECALEVLAELADELGALGMYQQITNRIHQLEQHRVLAPITAMGVGV' A
#
# COMPACT_ATOMS: atom_id res chain seq x y z
N MET A 1 19.67 -2.65 5.13
CA MET A 1 18.21 -2.46 5.06
C MET A 1 17.66 -3.66 4.30
N THR A 2 16.74 -4.47 4.86
CA THR A 2 16.25 -5.69 4.17
C THR A 2 15.31 -5.32 3.01
N GLN A 3 15.20 -6.16 1.98
CA GLN A 3 14.31 -5.93 0.83
C GLN A 3 12.86 -5.66 1.26
N LEU A 4 12.36 -6.39 2.26
CA LEU A 4 11.03 -6.19 2.84
C LEU A 4 10.87 -4.80 3.49
N ASN A 5 11.91 -4.25 4.10
CA ASN A 5 11.85 -2.89 4.65
C ASN A 5 11.77 -1.84 3.52
N ALA A 6 12.39 -2.09 2.37
CA ALA A 6 12.30 -1.22 1.21
C ALA A 6 10.90 -1.25 0.59
N ILE A 7 10.30 -2.43 0.43
CA ILE A 7 8.92 -2.60 -0.06
C ILE A 7 7.94 -1.87 0.86
N ARG A 8 8.05 -2.11 2.18
CA ARG A 8 7.19 -1.43 3.16
C ARG A 8 7.34 0.09 3.10
N LYS A 9 8.56 0.60 2.96
CA LYS A 9 8.81 2.03 2.85
C LYS A 9 8.16 2.61 1.59
N ALA A 10 8.39 2.00 0.43
CA ALA A 10 7.82 2.43 -0.84
C ALA A 10 6.28 2.40 -0.84
N ALA A 11 5.67 1.35 -0.29
CA ALA A 11 4.21 1.24 -0.17
C ALA A 11 3.65 2.36 0.73
N ASN A 12 4.30 2.62 1.87
CA ASN A 12 3.86 3.66 2.80
C ASN A 12 4.03 5.07 2.25
N GLU A 13 5.04 5.33 1.42
CA GLU A 13 5.19 6.61 0.71
C GLU A 13 4.03 6.86 -0.26
N ARG A 14 3.62 5.83 -1.02
CA ARG A 14 2.46 5.89 -1.93
C ARG A 14 1.16 6.11 -1.16
N ILE A 15 0.94 5.33 -0.10
CA ILE A 15 -0.22 5.47 0.80
C ILE A 15 -0.29 6.87 1.40
N TYR A 16 0.84 7.44 1.82
CA TYR A 16 0.88 8.78 2.39
C TYR A 16 0.49 9.85 1.37
N ALA A 17 1.04 9.79 0.15
CA ALA A 17 0.69 10.71 -0.93
C ALA A 17 -0.80 10.64 -1.28
N TYR A 18 -1.34 9.42 -1.40
CA TYR A 18 -2.76 9.16 -1.60
C TYR A 18 -3.63 9.76 -0.49
N ASN A 19 -3.30 9.47 0.78
CA ASN A 19 -4.05 9.95 1.93
C ASN A 19 -4.09 11.48 2.04
N GLN A 20 -3.03 12.19 1.61
CA GLN A 20 -3.06 13.65 1.56
C GLN A 20 -4.11 14.18 0.60
N LEU A 21 -4.29 13.53 -0.55
CA LEU A 21 -5.26 13.95 -1.55
C LEU A 21 -6.68 13.47 -1.24
N VAL A 22 -6.86 12.27 -0.69
CA VAL A 22 -8.18 11.78 -0.23
C VAL A 22 -8.80 12.73 0.78
N ARG A 23 -8.02 13.21 1.76
CA ARG A 23 -8.49 14.17 2.78
C ARG A 23 -8.97 15.50 2.17
N ARG A 24 -8.53 15.81 0.95
CA ARG A 24 -8.90 17.00 0.18
C ARG A 24 -9.91 16.70 -0.92
N GLN A 25 -10.41 15.46 -1.02
CA GLN A 25 -11.28 14.98 -2.11
C GLN A 25 -10.65 15.13 -3.51
N GLN A 26 -9.32 15.02 -3.59
CA GLN A 26 -8.51 15.24 -4.80
C GLN A 26 -7.74 13.97 -5.24
N SER A 27 -8.09 12.80 -4.73
CA SER A 27 -7.34 11.55 -4.95
C SER A 27 -7.41 10.99 -6.37
N HIS A 28 -8.47 11.30 -7.12
CA HIS A 28 -8.72 10.80 -8.48
C HIS A 28 -7.52 10.92 -9.42
N SER A 29 -6.68 11.94 -9.25
CA SER A 29 -5.51 12.17 -10.11
C SER A 29 -4.36 11.17 -9.90
N ILE A 30 -4.34 10.46 -8.77
CA ILE A 30 -3.24 9.54 -8.41
C ILE A 30 -3.71 8.14 -8.04
N GLU A 31 -5.02 7.87 -8.04
CA GLU A 31 -5.61 6.57 -7.68
C GLU A 31 -5.00 5.44 -8.48
N PHE A 32 -5.12 5.52 -9.81
CA PHE A 32 -4.57 4.52 -10.72
C PHE A 32 -3.04 4.36 -10.56
N ALA A 33 -2.30 5.47 -10.42
CA ALA A 33 -0.85 5.41 -10.23
C ALA A 33 -0.44 4.81 -8.88
N THR A 34 -1.29 4.95 -7.85
CA THR A 34 -1.08 4.38 -6.53
C THR A 34 -1.41 2.90 -6.53
N GLU A 35 -2.50 2.52 -7.18
CA GLU A 35 -2.93 1.14 -7.39
C GLU A 35 -1.83 0.32 -8.07
N CYS A 36 -1.39 0.71 -9.28
CA CYS A 36 -0.33 -0.02 -10.00
C CYS A 36 0.98 -0.11 -9.20
N ALA A 37 1.33 0.93 -8.44
CA ALA A 37 2.52 0.90 -7.61
C ALA A 37 2.39 -0.11 -6.46
N LEU A 38 1.20 -0.21 -5.85
CA LEU A 38 0.94 -1.18 -4.80
C LEU A 38 0.86 -2.62 -5.36
N GLU A 39 0.31 -2.83 -6.55
CA GLU A 39 0.27 -4.14 -7.22
C GLU A 39 1.68 -4.71 -7.41
N VAL A 40 2.58 -3.93 -8.02
CA VAL A 40 3.98 -4.34 -8.24
C VAL A 40 4.70 -4.63 -6.92
N LEU A 41 4.42 -3.85 -5.88
CA LEU A 41 5.01 -4.06 -4.55
C LEU A 41 4.42 -5.30 -3.85
N ALA A 42 3.16 -5.64 -4.11
CA ALA A 42 2.54 -6.87 -3.63
C ALA A 42 3.18 -8.08 -4.32
N GLU A 43 3.30 -8.08 -5.65
CA GLU A 43 3.96 -9.15 -6.40
C GLU A 43 5.39 -9.37 -5.90
N LEU A 44 6.17 -8.32 -5.71
CA LEU A 44 7.52 -8.44 -5.17
C LEU A 44 7.53 -8.99 -3.73
N ALA A 45 6.53 -8.68 -2.91
CA ALA A 45 6.41 -9.27 -1.58
C ALA A 45 6.08 -10.77 -1.65
N ASP A 46 5.27 -11.20 -2.61
CA ASP A 46 4.93 -12.61 -2.85
C ASP A 46 6.14 -13.40 -3.35
N GLU A 47 6.89 -12.87 -4.32
CA GLU A 47 8.14 -13.47 -4.83
C GLU A 47 9.19 -13.68 -3.73
N LEU A 48 9.21 -12.80 -2.72
CA LEU A 48 10.11 -12.89 -1.56
C LEU A 48 9.53 -13.76 -0.42
N GLY A 49 8.37 -14.39 -0.60
CA GLY A 49 7.71 -15.23 0.39
C GLY A 49 7.13 -14.46 1.58
N ALA A 50 6.97 -13.14 1.48
CA ALA A 50 6.46 -12.28 2.54
C ALA A 50 4.93 -12.15 2.47
N LEU A 51 4.23 -13.28 2.62
CA LEU A 51 2.77 -13.39 2.48
C LEU A 51 1.98 -12.40 3.35
N GLY A 52 2.45 -12.14 4.58
CA GLY A 52 1.80 -11.16 5.46
C GLY A 52 1.93 -9.72 4.98
N MET A 53 2.97 -9.40 4.20
CA MET A 53 3.12 -8.09 3.55
C MET A 53 2.28 -8.02 2.28
N TYR A 54 2.31 -9.07 1.45
CA TYR A 54 1.44 -9.21 0.28
C TYR A 54 -0.03 -8.96 0.66
N GLN A 55 -0.57 -9.70 1.62
CA GLN A 55 -1.95 -9.54 2.08
C GLN A 55 -2.25 -8.12 2.59
N GLN A 56 -1.32 -7.51 3.32
CA GLN A 56 -1.50 -6.14 3.76
C GLN A 56 -1.63 -5.19 2.58
N ILE A 57 -0.72 -5.28 1.59
CA ILE A 57 -0.72 -4.40 0.41
C ILE A 57 -1.99 -4.62 -0.41
N THR A 58 -2.38 -5.87 -0.69
CA THR A 58 -3.62 -6.20 -1.42
C THR A 58 -4.86 -5.64 -0.70
N ASN A 59 -4.91 -5.70 0.63
CA ASN A 59 -6.00 -5.08 1.39
C ASN A 59 -6.04 -3.55 1.22
N ARG A 60 -4.90 -2.87 1.02
CA ARG A 60 -4.88 -1.42 0.78
C ARG A 60 -5.30 -1.08 -0.63
N ILE A 61 -4.97 -1.92 -1.61
CA ILE A 61 -5.49 -1.80 -2.98
C ILE A 61 -7.02 -1.84 -2.96
N HIS A 62 -7.62 -2.81 -2.29
CA HIS A 62 -9.08 -2.88 -2.18
C HIS A 62 -9.71 -1.69 -1.45
N GLN A 63 -9.05 -1.16 -0.41
CA GLN A 63 -9.51 0.05 0.28
C GLN A 63 -9.39 1.32 -0.57
N LEU A 64 -8.43 1.35 -1.51
CA LEU A 64 -8.24 2.47 -2.44
C LEU A 64 -9.41 2.56 -3.41
N GLU A 65 -9.90 1.42 -3.92
CA GLU A 65 -11.12 1.32 -4.74
C GLU A 65 -12.37 1.86 -4.01
N GLN A 66 -12.34 1.85 -2.67
CA GLN A 66 -13.42 2.38 -1.82
C GLN A 66 -13.25 3.87 -1.49
N HIS A 67 -12.23 4.54 -2.06
CA HIS A 67 -11.86 5.93 -1.79
C HIS A 67 -11.65 6.25 -0.30
N ARG A 68 -11.10 5.29 0.46
CA ARG A 68 -10.88 5.42 1.91
C ARG A 68 -9.46 5.81 2.25
N VAL A 69 -9.28 6.49 3.39
CA VAL A 69 -7.95 6.70 3.96
C VAL A 69 -7.36 5.34 4.33
N LEU A 70 -6.14 5.09 3.85
CA LEU A 70 -5.45 3.80 3.97
C LEU A 70 -4.57 3.78 5.22
N ALA A 71 -4.61 2.66 5.95
CA ALA A 71 -3.68 2.41 7.03
C ALA A 71 -2.28 2.06 6.48
N PRO A 72 -1.19 2.47 7.14
CA PRO A 72 0.15 2.07 6.73
C PRO A 72 0.35 0.55 6.80
N ILE A 73 1.30 0.05 6.02
CA ILE A 73 1.82 -1.32 6.08
C ILE A 73 2.77 -1.41 7.27
N THR A 74 2.52 -2.37 8.16
CA THR A 74 3.29 -2.59 9.39
C THR A 74 4.08 -3.89 9.33
N ALA A 75 5.19 -3.95 10.09
CA ALA A 75 6.00 -5.17 10.24
C ALA A 75 5.23 -6.29 10.99
N MET A 76 4.31 -5.89 11.86
CA MET A 76 3.40 -6.79 12.58
C MET A 76 2.26 -7.13 11.63
N GLY A 77 2.06 -8.43 11.36
CA GLY A 77 0.87 -8.91 10.67
C GLY A 77 -0.38 -8.51 11.46
N VAL A 78 -1.37 -7.99 10.74
CA VAL A 78 -2.73 -7.61 11.17
C VAL A 78 -2.86 -7.35 12.68
N GLY A 79 -2.65 -6.10 13.08
CA GLY A 79 -3.25 -5.60 14.31
C GLY A 79 -4.77 -5.55 14.12
N VAL A 80 -5.45 -6.46 14.81
CA VAL A 80 -6.89 -6.61 15.10
C VAL A 80 -7.77 -5.43 14.69
#